data_AF-A0A954L7T8-F1
#
_entry.id   AF-A0A954L7T8-F1
#
_cell.length_a   1.000
_cell.length_b   1.000
_cell.length_c   1.000
_cell.angle_alpha   90.00
_cell.angle_beta   90.00
_cell.angle_gamma   90.00
#
_symmetry.space_group_name_H-M   'P 1'
#
loop_
_entity.id
_entity.type
_entity.pdbx_description
1 polymer ?
#
loop_
_entity_poly.entity_id
_entity_poly.type
_entity_poly.pdbx_seq_one_letter_code
_entity_poly.pdbx_strand_id
1 'polypeptide(L)'
;MFEEVYRATEQFFRVRGFPLKTMETPLVGIVHSSRQEFADYCRMDKVDWSPNLVGYYSLKTNRVALFHEAAPVQAKATGASGTRGSGSWQLASVSRSGLQLDESTVGTIVHETVHQVAFNLGVHNRVGGTPGWVVEGLATVLEIPGTFRRASGSDSAQRINPERLNWYRKEYTARQSPEDLQRLIASDDMFQREVLDAYSLSWAMMFFLTEKPVRTRQLTAYLQKLGSRDPLLPYTKQERAADFQQAFGDPDQLQAEFRRFIERL
;
A
#
# COMPACT_ATOMS: atom_id res chain seq x y z
N MET A 1 8.40 0.89 15.06
CA MET A 1 7.64 1.12 13.81
C MET A 1 7.54 -0.13 12.95
N PHE A 2 8.63 -0.69 12.39
CA PHE A 2 8.54 -1.89 11.53
C PHE A 2 7.79 -3.06 12.19
N GLU A 3 8.09 -3.36 13.46
CA GLU A 3 7.39 -4.39 14.24
C GLU A 3 5.91 -4.07 14.50
N GLU A 4 5.56 -2.79 14.63
CA GLU A 4 4.17 -2.34 14.81
C GLU A 4 3.38 -2.55 13.51
N VAL A 5 3.95 -2.13 12.37
CA VAL A 5 3.38 -2.37 11.04
C VAL A 5 3.27 -3.87 10.75
N TYR A 6 4.26 -4.67 11.16
CA TYR A 6 4.20 -6.13 11.07
C TYR A 6 2.99 -6.70 11.80
N ARG A 7 2.87 -6.44 13.12
CA ARG A 7 1.76 -6.97 13.94
C ARG A 7 0.41 -6.52 13.41
N ALA A 8 0.33 -5.27 12.97
CA ALA A 8 -0.86 -4.67 12.38
C ALA A 8 -1.27 -5.39 11.08
N THR A 9 -0.33 -5.54 10.15
CA THR A 9 -0.53 -6.20 8.86
C THR A 9 -0.86 -7.69 9.02
N GLU A 10 -0.12 -8.40 9.86
CA GLU A 10 -0.38 -9.81 10.18
C GLU A 10 -1.79 -9.98 10.75
N GLN A 11 -2.18 -9.15 11.73
CA GLN A 11 -3.51 -9.19 12.32
C GLN A 11 -4.60 -8.90 11.28
N PHE A 12 -4.39 -7.94 10.37
CA PHE A 12 -5.35 -7.61 9.30
C PHE A 12 -5.70 -8.82 8.44
N PHE A 13 -4.70 -9.59 8.03
CA PHE A 13 -4.90 -10.80 7.22
C PHE A 13 -5.42 -11.97 8.05
N ARG A 14 -4.90 -12.15 9.27
CA ARG A 14 -5.29 -13.27 10.14
C ARG A 14 -6.78 -13.26 10.48
N VAL A 15 -7.37 -12.10 10.79
CA VAL A 15 -8.81 -11.99 11.08
C VAL A 15 -9.68 -12.20 9.84
N ARG A 16 -9.11 -12.10 8.64
CA ARG A 16 -9.78 -12.32 7.36
C ARG A 16 -9.56 -13.73 6.80
N GLY A 17 -8.96 -14.63 7.59
CA GLY A 17 -8.80 -16.04 7.25
C GLY A 17 -7.72 -16.32 6.21
N PHE A 18 -6.77 -15.42 6.03
CA PHE A 18 -5.65 -15.65 5.10
C PHE A 18 -4.66 -16.66 5.68
N PRO A 19 -4.19 -17.64 4.87
CA PRO A 19 -3.10 -18.51 5.26
C PRO A 19 -1.79 -17.72 5.20
N LEU A 20 -1.21 -17.43 6.36
CA LEU A 20 0.04 -16.68 6.47
C LEU A 20 1.22 -17.63 6.66
N LYS A 21 2.34 -17.31 6.00
CA LYS A 21 3.64 -17.94 6.28
C LYS A 21 4.24 -17.36 7.56
N THR A 22 5.02 -18.16 8.27
CA THR A 22 5.84 -17.68 9.38
C THR A 22 7.02 -16.89 8.83
N MET A 23 7.34 -15.74 9.44
CA MET A 23 8.55 -15.03 9.08
C MET A 23 9.79 -15.77 9.57
N GLU A 24 10.66 -16.14 8.63
CA GLU A 24 11.93 -16.82 8.91
C GLU A 24 13.11 -15.84 9.02
N THR A 25 12.93 -14.59 8.59
CA THR A 25 13.97 -13.56 8.55
C THR A 25 13.51 -12.24 9.17
N PRO A 26 14.42 -11.44 9.74
CA PRO A 26 14.08 -10.14 10.28
C PRO A 26 13.66 -9.16 9.16
N LEU A 27 12.80 -8.20 9.50
CA LEU A 27 12.51 -7.06 8.64
C LEU A 27 13.71 -6.12 8.63
N VAL A 28 14.25 -5.86 7.43
CA VAL A 28 15.44 -5.02 7.26
C VAL A 28 15.04 -3.70 6.60
N GLY A 29 15.31 -2.60 7.30
CA GLY A 29 15.24 -1.23 6.80
C GLY A 29 16.63 -0.58 6.78
N ILE A 30 16.97 0.10 5.69
CA ILE A 30 18.20 0.87 5.53
C ILE A 30 17.82 2.35 5.44
N VAL A 31 18.41 3.17 6.30
CA VAL A 31 18.20 4.62 6.31
C VAL A 31 19.51 5.30 5.94
N HIS A 32 19.51 5.96 4.79
CA HIS A 32 20.63 6.75 4.31
C HIS A 32 20.60 8.15 4.92
N SER A 33 21.79 8.68 5.20
CA SER A 33 21.96 9.96 5.90
C SER A 33 21.82 11.17 4.98
N SER A 34 21.94 10.95 3.67
CA SER A 34 21.78 11.98 2.65
C SER A 34 21.06 11.44 1.42
N ARG A 35 20.44 12.36 0.67
CA ARG A 35 19.84 12.05 -0.63
C ARG A 35 20.84 11.51 -1.65
N GLN A 36 22.10 11.95 -1.58
CA GLN A 36 23.15 11.48 -2.49
C GLN A 36 23.50 10.02 -2.22
N GLU A 37 23.72 9.63 -0.97
CA GLU A 37 23.97 8.23 -0.59
C GLU A 37 22.82 7.31 -1.01
N PHE A 38 21.58 7.79 -0.84
CA PHE A 38 20.41 7.06 -1.28
C PHE A 38 20.32 6.92 -2.80
N ALA A 39 20.61 7.99 -3.55
CA ALA A 39 20.67 7.93 -5.00
C ALA A 39 21.72 6.92 -5.48
N ASP A 40 22.89 6.86 -4.83
CA ASP A 40 23.93 5.88 -5.13
C ASP A 40 23.48 4.44 -4.80
N TYR A 41 22.77 4.26 -3.68
CA TYR A 41 22.17 2.97 -3.33
C TYR A 41 21.08 2.53 -4.32
N CYS A 42 20.19 3.43 -4.78
CA CYS A 42 19.20 3.15 -5.81
C CYS A 42 19.87 2.66 -7.11
N ARG A 43 20.93 3.34 -7.57
CA ARG A 43 21.68 2.93 -8.77
C ARG A 43 22.30 1.55 -8.61
N MET A 44 22.88 1.26 -7.44
CA MET A 44 23.44 -0.06 -7.13
C MET A 44 22.38 -1.17 -7.15
N ASP A 45 21.19 -0.91 -6.61
CA ASP A 45 20.09 -1.89 -6.61
C ASP A 45 19.29 -1.93 -7.92
N LYS A 46 19.64 -1.07 -8.90
CA LYS A 46 18.97 -0.92 -10.20
C LYS A 46 17.51 -0.43 -10.08
N VAL A 47 17.26 0.44 -9.12
CA VAL A 47 16.00 1.17 -8.99
C VAL A 47 16.12 2.53 -9.66
N ASP A 48 15.14 2.87 -10.49
CA ASP A 48 15.06 4.17 -11.14
C ASP A 48 14.92 5.27 -10.10
N TRP A 49 16.00 6.04 -9.93
CA TRP A 49 16.02 7.14 -8.99
C TRP A 49 15.32 8.36 -9.55
N SER A 50 14.53 9.03 -8.70
CA SER A 50 14.00 10.36 -8.99
C SER A 50 14.18 11.28 -7.77
N PRO A 51 14.21 12.62 -7.97
CA PRO A 51 14.26 13.56 -6.85
C PRO A 51 13.08 13.47 -5.88
N ASN A 52 11.97 12.85 -6.28
CA ASN A 52 10.79 12.70 -5.42
C ASN A 52 10.74 11.33 -4.73
N LEU A 53 11.64 10.40 -5.07
CA LEU A 53 11.72 9.10 -4.42
C LEU A 53 12.35 9.25 -3.03
N VAL A 54 11.61 8.95 -1.98
CA VAL A 54 12.08 9.06 -0.57
C VAL A 54 12.35 7.70 0.09
N GLY A 55 11.80 6.63 -0.47
CA GLY A 55 12.07 5.25 -0.09
C GLY A 55 11.50 4.25 -1.09
N TYR A 56 11.91 3.00 -0.99
CA TYR A 56 11.36 1.88 -1.75
C TYR A 56 11.60 0.53 -1.04
N TYR A 57 10.75 -0.44 -1.32
CA TYR A 57 10.94 -1.85 -1.01
C TYR A 57 11.55 -2.60 -2.21
N SER A 58 12.67 -3.29 -1.96
CA SER A 58 13.34 -4.12 -2.96
C SER A 58 12.81 -5.55 -2.95
N LEU A 59 12.10 -5.94 -4.01
CA LEU A 59 11.71 -7.35 -4.25
C LEU A 59 12.94 -8.28 -4.30
N LYS A 60 14.07 -7.77 -4.78
CA LYS A 60 15.31 -8.54 -4.94
C LYS A 60 15.99 -8.79 -3.60
N THR A 61 16.23 -7.75 -2.80
CA THR A 61 16.99 -7.89 -1.55
C THR A 61 16.12 -8.13 -0.32
N ASN A 62 14.79 -7.98 -0.44
CA ASN A 62 13.84 -7.99 0.67
C ASN A 62 14.08 -6.88 1.71
N ARG A 63 14.47 -5.70 1.27
CA ARG A 63 14.84 -4.59 2.16
C ARG A 63 14.01 -3.38 1.83
N VAL A 64 13.66 -2.62 2.85
CA VAL A 64 13.19 -1.24 2.69
C VAL A 64 14.43 -0.35 2.71
N ALA A 65 14.60 0.50 1.71
CA ALA A 65 15.65 1.52 1.69
C ALA A 65 15.01 2.89 1.60
N LEU A 66 15.47 3.84 2.42
CA LEU A 66 14.97 5.21 2.44
C LEU A 66 16.09 6.17 2.80
N PHE A 67 15.84 7.47 2.65
CA PHE A 67 16.73 8.49 3.20
C PHE A 67 15.98 9.41 4.15
N HIS A 68 16.73 10.01 5.06
CA HIS A 68 16.22 11.06 5.92
C HIS A 68 17.25 12.19 5.99
N GLU A 69 16.84 13.38 5.55
CA GLU A 69 17.59 14.60 5.85
C GLU A 69 17.05 15.18 7.16
N ALA A 70 17.88 15.20 8.20
CA ALA A 70 17.53 15.86 9.44
C ALA A 70 17.28 17.35 9.15
N ALA A 71 16.08 17.83 9.46
CA ALA A 71 15.81 19.26 9.40
C ALA A 71 16.79 19.98 10.35
N PRO A 72 17.39 21.12 9.95
CA PRO A 72 18.19 21.91 10.88
C PRO A 72 17.32 22.28 12.08
N VAL A 73 17.81 21.98 13.28
CA VAL A 73 17.11 22.26 14.54
C VAL A 73 16.90 23.77 14.66
N GLN A 74 15.75 24.26 14.22
CA GLN A 74 15.29 25.59 14.62
C GLN A 74 14.75 25.46 16.03
N ALA A 75 15.60 25.80 17.00
CA ALA A 75 15.18 26.03 18.37
C ALA A 75 14.19 27.22 18.40
N LYS A 76 12.91 26.95 18.17
CA LYS A 76 11.82 27.80 18.65
C LYS A 76 10.98 27.00 19.62
N ALA A 77 11.35 27.14 20.88
CA ALA A 77 10.44 26.96 21.99
C ALA A 77 9.32 28.00 21.83
N THR A 78 8.20 27.60 21.25
CA THR A 78 6.92 28.28 21.41
C THR A 78 5.88 27.22 21.66
N GLY A 79 5.30 27.24 22.85
CA GLY A 79 4.19 26.38 23.24
C GLY A 79 2.99 26.63 22.33
N ALA A 80 2.90 25.84 21.25
CA ALA A 80 1.68 25.68 20.49
C ALA A 80 1.09 24.34 20.94
N SER A 81 -0.07 24.42 21.59
CA SER A 81 -0.99 23.31 21.75
C SER A 81 -1.43 22.84 20.36
N GLY A 82 -0.58 22.04 19.71
CA GLY A 82 -0.94 21.30 18.52
C GLY A 82 -1.94 20.24 18.92
N THR A 83 -3.14 20.34 18.38
CA THR A 83 -4.16 19.29 18.42
C THR A 83 -3.48 17.96 18.11
N ARG A 84 -3.38 17.09 19.12
CA ARG A 84 -2.99 15.69 18.94
C ARG A 84 -4.01 15.07 18.01
N GLY A 85 -3.74 15.05 16.71
CA GLY A 85 -4.48 14.24 15.76
C GLY A 85 -4.42 12.81 16.29
N SER A 86 -5.56 12.24 16.66
CA SER A 86 -5.64 10.95 17.37
C SER A 86 -5.28 9.77 16.46
N GLY A 87 -4.51 9.98 15.38
CA GLY A 87 -4.49 9.14 14.19
C GLY A 87 -3.12 8.70 13.68
N SER A 88 -1.99 9.28 14.09
CA SER A 88 -0.69 8.96 13.48
C SER A 88 -0.09 7.65 14.01
N TRP A 89 0.62 6.90 13.15
CA TRP A 89 1.55 5.84 13.59
C TRP A 89 2.42 6.44 14.69
N GLN A 90 2.55 5.75 15.83
CA GLN A 90 3.22 6.34 16.98
C GLN A 90 4.68 6.68 16.65
N LEU A 91 4.92 7.94 16.27
CA LEU A 91 6.25 8.55 16.07
C LEU A 91 7.17 8.27 17.27
N ALA A 92 6.60 8.05 18.44
CA ALA A 92 7.28 7.72 19.69
C ALA A 92 8.25 6.53 19.59
N SER A 93 8.01 5.54 18.72
CA SER A 93 8.94 4.40 18.56
C SER A 93 10.18 4.75 17.72
N VAL A 94 10.09 5.72 16.82
CA VAL A 94 11.21 6.20 15.99
C VAL A 94 12.02 7.27 16.72
N SER A 95 11.35 8.13 17.50
CA SER A 95 12.01 9.16 18.32
C SER A 95 13.00 8.59 19.35
N ARG A 96 12.82 7.33 19.80
CA ARG A 96 13.79 6.63 20.67
C ARG A 96 15.13 6.34 19.97
N SER A 97 15.18 6.39 18.64
CA SER A 97 16.40 6.23 17.82
C SER A 97 17.05 7.56 17.46
N GLY A 98 16.54 8.69 17.96
CA GLY A 98 17.08 10.04 17.67
C GLY A 98 16.71 10.62 16.30
N LEU A 99 15.92 9.91 15.49
CA LEU A 99 15.48 10.37 14.16
C LEU A 99 14.17 11.16 14.28
N GLN A 100 14.14 12.39 13.73
CA GLN A 100 12.93 13.21 13.60
C GLN A 100 12.38 13.10 12.18
N LEU A 101 11.41 12.21 11.96
CA LEU A 101 10.76 12.04 10.66
C LEU A 101 9.50 12.90 10.55
N ASP A 102 9.26 13.50 9.39
CA ASP A 102 7.97 14.12 9.07
C ASP A 102 6.90 13.06 8.72
N GLU A 103 5.63 13.49 8.70
CA GLU A 103 4.50 12.58 8.46
C GLU A 103 4.53 11.92 7.08
N SER A 104 5.05 12.61 6.05
CA SER A 104 5.17 12.06 4.69
C SER A 104 6.22 10.95 4.59
N THR A 105 7.32 11.11 5.30
CA THR A 105 8.39 10.12 5.43
C THR A 105 7.89 8.91 6.23
N VAL A 106 7.15 9.14 7.32
CA VAL A 106 6.53 8.05 8.09
C VAL A 106 5.52 7.28 7.24
N GLY A 107 4.68 7.98 6.48
CA GLY A 107 3.74 7.36 5.53
C GLY A 107 4.46 6.46 4.53
N THR A 108 5.55 6.94 3.94
CA THR A 108 6.38 6.14 3.02
C THR A 108 6.98 4.93 3.72
N ILE A 109 7.56 5.06 4.91
CA ILE A 109 8.15 3.89 5.59
C ILE A 109 7.10 2.84 5.90
N VAL A 110 5.89 3.26 6.31
CA VAL A 110 4.80 2.32 6.55
C VAL A 110 4.42 1.62 5.26
N HIS A 111 4.24 2.36 4.16
CA HIS A 111 3.93 1.82 2.84
C HIS A 111 4.94 0.74 2.43
N GLU A 112 6.23 1.06 2.46
CA GLU A 112 7.29 0.13 2.08
C GLU A 112 7.40 -1.06 3.05
N THR A 113 7.13 -0.84 4.34
CA THR A 113 7.09 -1.92 5.33
C THR A 113 5.92 -2.85 5.08
N VAL A 114 4.75 -2.34 4.68
CA VAL A 114 3.60 -3.17 4.30
C VAL A 114 3.96 -4.07 3.13
N HIS A 115 4.66 -3.57 2.10
CA HIS A 115 5.16 -4.43 1.03
C HIS A 115 6.04 -5.54 1.60
N GLN A 116 7.09 -5.20 2.34
CA GLN A 116 8.02 -6.19 2.91
C GLN A 116 7.29 -7.27 3.72
N VAL A 117 6.35 -6.86 4.58
CA VAL A 117 5.57 -7.78 5.41
C VAL A 117 4.64 -8.63 4.56
N ALA A 118 3.90 -8.06 3.61
CA ALA A 118 2.98 -8.80 2.75
C ALA A 118 3.69 -9.86 1.90
N PHE A 119 4.87 -9.55 1.37
CA PHE A 119 5.71 -10.52 0.67
C PHE A 119 6.26 -11.61 1.59
N ASN A 120 6.72 -11.25 2.80
CA ASN A 120 7.25 -12.23 3.77
C ASN A 120 6.19 -13.17 4.33
N LEU A 121 4.96 -12.67 4.52
CA LEU A 121 3.83 -13.47 4.99
C LEU A 121 3.20 -14.32 3.88
N GLY A 122 3.68 -14.19 2.62
CA GLY A 122 3.18 -14.95 1.48
C GLY A 122 1.83 -14.47 0.93
N VAL A 123 1.41 -13.25 1.27
CA VAL A 123 0.24 -12.60 0.66
C VAL A 123 0.51 -12.27 -0.81
N HIS A 124 1.75 -11.86 -1.10
CA HIS A 124 2.26 -11.65 -2.45
C HIS A 124 3.41 -12.60 -2.74
N ASN A 125 3.69 -12.83 -4.03
CA ASN A 125 4.82 -13.63 -4.47
C ASN A 125 5.95 -12.73 -4.98
N ARG A 126 7.16 -12.83 -4.41
CA ARG A 126 8.32 -12.00 -4.80
C ARG A 126 8.90 -12.33 -6.16
N VAL A 127 8.66 -13.55 -6.65
CA VAL A 127 9.19 -14.06 -7.92
C VAL A 127 8.13 -13.95 -9.02
N GLY A 128 6.87 -14.28 -8.70
CA GLY A 128 5.75 -14.20 -9.63
C GLY A 128 5.18 -12.79 -9.78
N GLY A 129 4.57 -12.51 -10.93
CA GLY A 129 3.93 -11.22 -11.20
C GLY A 129 2.61 -11.08 -10.44
N THR A 130 2.62 -10.49 -9.24
CA THR A 130 1.39 -10.04 -8.58
C THR A 130 0.91 -8.76 -9.28
N PRO A 131 -0.38 -8.60 -9.65
CA PRO A 131 -0.85 -7.38 -10.30
C PRO A 131 -0.58 -6.13 -9.45
N GLY A 132 -0.13 -5.04 -10.07
CA GLY A 132 0.27 -3.82 -9.37
C GLY A 132 -0.86 -3.24 -8.53
N TRP A 133 -2.09 -3.26 -9.04
CA TRP A 133 -3.26 -2.77 -8.28
C TRP A 133 -3.47 -3.50 -6.96
N VAL A 134 -3.12 -4.78 -6.91
CA VAL A 134 -3.21 -5.58 -5.70
C VAL A 134 -2.13 -5.14 -4.72
N VAL A 135 -0.88 -5.05 -5.18
CA VAL A 135 0.28 -4.70 -4.33
C VAL A 135 0.12 -3.29 -3.76
N GLU A 136 -0.11 -2.30 -4.64
CA GLU A 136 -0.22 -0.88 -4.27
C GLU A 136 -1.56 -0.58 -3.57
N GLY A 137 -2.65 -1.19 -4.02
CA GLY A 137 -3.96 -1.01 -3.40
C GLY A 137 -3.99 -1.52 -1.95
N LEU A 138 -3.33 -2.64 -1.67
CA LEU A 138 -3.23 -3.19 -0.31
C LEU A 138 -2.34 -2.30 0.58
N ALA A 139 -1.20 -1.86 0.05
CA ALA A 139 -0.31 -0.93 0.77
C ALA A 139 -1.01 0.38 1.12
N THR A 140 -1.73 1.00 0.18
CA THR A 140 -2.45 2.27 0.40
C THR A 140 -3.64 2.17 1.37
N VAL A 141 -4.23 0.98 1.56
CA VAL A 141 -5.26 0.74 2.60
C VAL A 141 -4.60 0.54 3.98
N LEU A 142 -3.49 -0.18 4.01
CA LEU A 142 -2.77 -0.57 5.22
C LEU A 142 -1.80 0.50 5.72
N GLU A 143 -1.50 1.55 4.95
CA GLU A 143 -0.71 2.68 5.44
C GLU A 143 -1.49 3.57 6.41
N ILE A 144 -2.82 3.45 6.44
CA ILE A 144 -3.70 4.22 7.31
C ILE A 144 -3.81 3.56 8.70
N PRO A 145 -3.38 4.20 9.79
CA PRO A 145 -3.40 3.60 11.14
C PRO A 145 -4.77 3.15 11.63
N GLY A 146 -5.84 3.84 11.21
CA GLY A 146 -7.20 3.49 11.58
C GLY A 146 -7.65 2.13 11.05
N THR A 147 -6.98 1.59 10.02
CA THR A 147 -7.25 0.25 9.46
C THR A 147 -7.03 -0.87 10.47
N PHE A 148 -6.18 -0.65 11.48
CA PHE A 148 -5.78 -1.68 12.45
C PHE A 148 -6.41 -1.53 13.85
N ARG A 149 -7.15 -0.45 14.08
CA ARG A 149 -7.76 -0.21 15.38
C ARG A 149 -8.86 -1.22 15.63
N ARG A 150 -8.91 -1.79 16.84
CA ARG A 150 -10.04 -2.61 17.28
C ARG A 150 -11.30 -1.76 17.14
N ALA A 151 -12.25 -2.26 16.34
CA ALA A 151 -13.48 -1.57 16.02
C ALA A 151 -14.25 -1.18 17.29
N SER A 152 -14.09 0.06 17.74
CA SER A 152 -15.12 0.75 18.51
C SER A 152 -16.00 1.49 17.51
N GLY A 153 -16.90 0.74 16.87
CA GLY A 153 -17.86 1.30 15.92
C GLY A 153 -17.35 1.38 14.48
N SER A 154 -18.32 1.32 13.58
CA SER A 154 -18.25 1.23 12.13
C SER A 154 -17.73 2.49 11.43
N ASP A 155 -16.71 3.16 11.97
CA ASP A 155 -16.29 4.43 11.41
C ASP A 155 -15.30 4.21 10.26
N SER A 156 -15.84 3.98 9.06
CA SER A 156 -15.06 3.89 7.82
C SER A 156 -14.21 5.14 7.60
N ALA A 157 -14.63 6.30 8.12
CA ALA A 157 -13.90 7.56 7.98
C ALA A 157 -12.47 7.48 8.54
N GLN A 158 -12.24 6.69 9.59
CA GLN A 158 -10.90 6.51 10.18
C GLN A 158 -9.97 5.64 9.34
N ARG A 159 -10.51 4.86 8.40
CA ARG A 159 -9.75 3.96 7.50
C ARG A 159 -9.54 4.54 6.10
N ILE A 160 -10.23 5.63 5.79
CA ILE A 160 -10.08 6.30 4.50
C ILE A 160 -8.67 6.85 4.35
N ASN A 161 -8.07 6.66 3.18
CA ASN A 161 -6.89 7.39 2.77
C ASN A 161 -7.33 8.72 2.15
N PRO A 162 -7.15 9.86 2.86
CA PRO A 162 -7.69 11.14 2.42
C PRO A 162 -7.02 11.64 1.14
N GLU A 163 -5.73 11.36 0.95
CA GLU A 163 -5.00 11.76 -0.25
C GLU A 163 -5.56 11.05 -1.49
N ARG A 164 -5.69 9.72 -1.42
CA ARG A 164 -6.21 8.90 -2.53
C ARG A 164 -7.67 9.19 -2.82
N LEU A 165 -8.51 9.39 -1.79
CA LEU A 165 -9.90 9.77 -1.99
C LEU A 165 -10.03 11.16 -2.63
N ASN A 166 -9.23 12.12 -2.17
CA ASN A 166 -9.22 13.47 -2.72
C ASN A 166 -8.77 13.48 -4.18
N TRP A 167 -7.70 12.77 -4.51
CA TRP A 167 -7.23 12.62 -5.90
C TRP A 167 -8.27 11.92 -6.77
N TYR A 168 -8.87 10.82 -6.28
CA TYR A 168 -9.93 10.10 -7.00
C TYR A 168 -11.09 11.04 -7.39
N ARG A 169 -11.56 11.85 -6.43
CA ARG A 169 -12.72 12.73 -6.60
C ARG A 169 -12.45 13.95 -7.46
N LYS A 170 -11.30 14.61 -7.24
CA LYS A 170 -11.00 15.90 -7.87
C LYS A 170 -10.32 15.76 -9.22
N GLU A 171 -9.45 14.77 -9.36
CA GLU A 171 -8.56 14.66 -10.53
C GLU A 171 -8.99 13.51 -11.43
N TYR A 172 -9.04 12.28 -10.91
CA TYR A 172 -9.30 11.08 -11.70
C TYR A 172 -10.71 11.08 -12.31
N THR A 173 -11.74 11.43 -11.53
CA THR A 173 -13.15 11.38 -11.97
C THR A 173 -13.41 12.24 -13.22
N ALA A 174 -12.67 13.35 -13.41
CA ALA A 174 -12.82 14.23 -14.56
C ALA A 174 -12.32 13.64 -15.88
N ARG A 175 -11.39 12.67 -15.82
CA ARG A 175 -10.74 12.05 -16.99
C ARG A 175 -10.94 10.54 -17.10
N GLN A 176 -11.68 9.94 -16.15
CA GLN A 176 -11.94 8.51 -16.11
C GLN A 176 -12.60 8.02 -17.40
N SER A 177 -12.18 6.85 -17.86
CA SER A 177 -12.80 6.11 -18.95
C SER A 177 -13.57 4.90 -18.39
N PRO A 178 -14.57 4.37 -19.12
CA PRO A 178 -15.22 3.12 -18.77
C PRO A 178 -14.25 1.92 -18.68
N GLU A 179 -13.17 1.95 -19.47
CA GLU A 179 -12.19 0.87 -19.62
C GLU A 179 -11.07 0.86 -18.56
N ASP A 180 -10.97 1.91 -17.73
CA ASP A 180 -9.85 2.08 -16.80
C ASP A 180 -9.73 0.94 -15.78
N LEU A 181 -10.84 0.39 -15.29
CA LEU A 181 -10.79 -0.75 -14.38
C LEU A 181 -10.27 -2.00 -15.10
N GLN A 182 -10.73 -2.29 -16.32
CA GLN A 182 -10.22 -3.41 -17.09
C GLN A 182 -8.73 -3.23 -17.41
N ARG A 183 -8.29 -2.01 -17.76
CA ARG A 183 -6.87 -1.69 -17.98
C ARG A 183 -6.03 -1.95 -16.73
N LEU A 184 -6.52 -1.50 -15.57
CA LEU A 184 -5.87 -1.68 -14.27
C LEU A 184 -5.75 -3.15 -13.87
N ILE A 185 -6.79 -3.95 -14.14
CA ILE A 185 -6.79 -5.40 -13.85
C ILE A 185 -5.84 -6.14 -14.78
N ALA A 186 -5.93 -5.85 -16.07
CA ALA A 186 -5.26 -6.62 -17.11
C ALA A 186 -3.77 -6.27 -17.27
N SER A 187 -3.32 -5.11 -16.80
CA SER A 187 -1.94 -4.67 -16.98
C SER A 187 -1.49 -3.61 -15.96
N ASP A 188 -0.18 -3.44 -15.84
CA ASP A 188 0.41 -2.45 -14.94
C ASP A 188 0.75 -1.12 -15.69
N ASP A 189 0.30 -0.95 -16.94
CA ASP A 189 0.58 0.22 -17.79
C ASP A 189 0.17 1.56 -17.13
N MET A 190 -0.94 1.58 -16.36
CA MET A 190 -1.39 2.79 -15.67
C MET A 190 -0.37 3.28 -14.64
N PHE A 191 0.38 2.37 -14.00
CA PHE A 191 1.44 2.72 -13.05
C PHE A 191 2.66 3.35 -13.73
N GLN A 192 2.75 3.28 -15.06
CA GLN A 192 3.82 3.92 -15.84
C GLN A 192 3.40 5.28 -16.41
N ARG A 193 2.13 5.42 -16.79
CA ARG A 193 1.63 6.58 -17.55
C ARG A 193 0.79 7.54 -16.72
N GLU A 194 -0.02 6.99 -15.81
CA GLU A 194 -1.02 7.71 -15.01
C GLU A 194 -0.83 7.37 -13.53
N VAL A 195 0.41 7.47 -13.02
CA VAL A 195 0.83 6.92 -11.71
C VAL A 195 -0.16 7.26 -10.58
N LEU A 196 -0.48 8.54 -10.38
CA LEU A 196 -1.37 8.97 -9.30
C LEU A 196 -2.81 8.45 -9.47
N ASP A 197 -3.27 8.27 -10.71
CA ASP A 197 -4.57 7.66 -11.00
C ASP A 197 -4.55 6.17 -10.71
N ALA A 198 -3.48 5.47 -11.10
CA ALA A 198 -3.30 4.05 -10.81
C ALA A 198 -3.31 3.78 -9.30
N TYR A 199 -2.56 4.56 -8.51
CA TYR A 199 -2.57 4.46 -7.05
C TYR A 199 -3.94 4.75 -6.45
N SER A 200 -4.61 5.82 -6.91
CA SER A 200 -5.89 6.24 -6.34
C SER A 200 -7.04 5.28 -6.69
N LEU A 201 -7.06 4.77 -7.93
CA LEU A 201 -8.01 3.76 -8.38
C LEU A 201 -7.77 2.41 -7.68
N SER A 202 -6.51 2.01 -7.51
CA SER A 202 -6.13 0.79 -6.79
C SER A 202 -6.51 0.85 -5.32
N TRP A 203 -6.23 1.97 -4.64
CA TRP A 203 -6.69 2.22 -3.27
C TRP A 203 -8.21 2.12 -3.19
N ALA A 204 -8.92 2.82 -4.06
CA ALA A 204 -10.37 2.87 -4.03
C ALA A 204 -10.99 1.48 -4.21
N MET A 205 -10.49 0.71 -5.20
CA MET A 205 -10.94 -0.66 -5.45
C MET A 205 -10.62 -1.56 -4.24
N MET A 206 -9.39 -1.51 -3.72
CA MET A 206 -9.01 -2.33 -2.58
C MET A 206 -9.84 -2.00 -1.33
N PHE A 207 -10.03 -0.71 -1.05
CA PHE A 207 -10.85 -0.24 0.05
C PHE A 207 -12.27 -0.79 -0.06
N PHE A 208 -12.92 -0.64 -1.22
CA PHE A 208 -14.24 -1.24 -1.51
C PHE A 208 -14.28 -2.76 -1.26
N LEU A 209 -13.26 -3.50 -1.71
CA LEU A 209 -13.19 -4.95 -1.54
C LEU A 209 -12.99 -5.36 -0.07
N THR A 210 -12.36 -4.52 0.75
CA THR A 210 -12.08 -4.82 2.16
C THR A 210 -13.21 -4.45 3.12
N GLU A 211 -14.16 -3.60 2.70
CA GLU A 211 -15.19 -3.03 3.59
C GLU A 211 -16.45 -3.89 3.74
N LYS A 212 -16.76 -4.79 2.79
CA LYS A 212 -17.92 -5.70 2.88
C LYS A 212 -17.47 -7.14 3.11
N PRO A 213 -18.02 -7.88 4.10
CA PRO A 213 -17.61 -9.27 4.38
C PRO A 213 -17.64 -10.23 3.18
N VAL A 214 -18.64 -10.09 2.29
CA VAL A 214 -18.72 -10.89 1.06
C VAL A 214 -17.55 -10.59 0.12
N ARG A 215 -17.24 -9.30 -0.08
CA ARG A 215 -16.13 -8.86 -0.94
C ARG A 215 -14.77 -9.23 -0.33
N THR A 216 -14.63 -9.13 1.00
CA THR A 216 -13.42 -9.56 1.70
C THR A 216 -13.13 -11.03 1.46
N ARG A 217 -14.14 -11.91 1.52
CA ARG A 217 -13.96 -13.34 1.23
C ARG A 217 -13.54 -13.59 -0.22
N GLN A 218 -14.13 -12.87 -1.18
CA GLN A 218 -13.72 -12.94 -2.59
C GLN A 218 -12.27 -12.50 -2.77
N LEU A 219 -11.87 -11.40 -2.13
CA LEU A 219 -10.50 -10.90 -2.13
C LEU A 219 -9.54 -11.94 -1.53
N THR A 220 -9.91 -12.58 -0.41
CA THR A 220 -9.10 -13.67 0.18
C THR A 220 -8.90 -14.82 -0.81
N ALA A 221 -9.96 -15.29 -1.45
CA ALA A 221 -9.86 -16.36 -2.44
C ALA A 221 -9.02 -15.94 -3.67
N TYR A 222 -9.17 -14.71 -4.14
CA TYR A 222 -8.38 -14.16 -5.24
C TYR A 222 -6.89 -14.09 -4.91
N LEU A 223 -6.53 -13.58 -3.74
CA LEU A 223 -5.13 -13.52 -3.29
C LEU A 223 -4.51 -14.91 -3.10
N GLN A 224 -5.28 -15.89 -2.59
CA GLN A 224 -4.84 -17.29 -2.54
C GLN A 224 -4.58 -17.85 -3.95
N LYS A 225 -5.48 -17.57 -4.91
CA LYS A 225 -5.30 -17.95 -6.31
C LYS A 225 -4.02 -17.36 -6.88
N LEU A 226 -3.78 -16.06 -6.68
CA LEU A 226 -2.54 -15.39 -7.11
C LEU A 226 -1.29 -16.04 -6.48
N GLY A 227 -1.32 -16.33 -5.18
CA GLY A 227 -0.21 -17.00 -4.48
C GLY A 227 0.05 -18.44 -4.94
N SER A 228 -0.95 -19.11 -5.52
CA SER A 228 -0.85 -20.49 -6.04
C SER A 228 -0.33 -20.59 -7.48
N ARG A 229 -0.21 -19.46 -8.19
CA ARG A 229 0.29 -19.45 -9.58
C ARG A 229 1.77 -19.84 -9.61
N ASP A 230 2.19 -20.48 -10.71
CA ASP A 230 3.60 -20.73 -10.97
C ASP A 230 4.31 -19.38 -11.19
N PRO A 231 5.26 -18.98 -10.30
CA PRO A 231 5.92 -17.70 -10.40
C PRO A 231 6.89 -17.60 -11.58
N LEU A 232 7.27 -18.72 -12.21
CA LEU A 232 8.18 -18.75 -13.35
C LEU A 232 7.47 -18.56 -14.68
N LEU A 233 6.14 -18.66 -14.70
CA LEU A 233 5.34 -18.45 -15.90
C LEU A 233 4.84 -16.99 -15.98
N PRO A 234 4.82 -16.39 -17.18
CA PRO A 234 4.21 -15.08 -17.37
C PRO A 234 2.74 -15.08 -16.93
N TYR A 235 2.31 -14.01 -16.26
CA TYR A 235 0.90 -13.79 -15.95
C TYR A 235 0.28 -12.86 -16.99
N THR A 236 -0.34 -13.45 -18.01
CA THR A 236 -0.84 -12.72 -19.18
C THR A 236 -2.04 -11.83 -18.85
N LYS A 237 -2.32 -10.84 -19.72
CA LYS A 237 -3.46 -9.92 -19.56
C LYS A 237 -4.79 -10.69 -19.50
N GLN A 238 -4.93 -11.73 -20.33
CA GLN A 238 -6.10 -12.58 -20.43
C GLN A 238 -6.30 -13.41 -19.16
N GLU A 239 -5.23 -14.00 -18.63
CA GLU A 239 -5.31 -14.74 -17.37
C GLU A 239 -5.61 -13.83 -16.18
N ARG A 240 -5.03 -12.63 -16.12
CA ARG A 240 -5.33 -11.62 -15.09
C ARG A 240 -6.81 -11.29 -15.07
N ALA A 241 -7.38 -11.00 -16.26
CA ALA A 241 -8.80 -10.71 -16.42
C ALA A 241 -9.68 -11.92 -16.06
N ALA A 242 -9.31 -13.13 -16.50
CA ALA A 242 -10.06 -14.35 -16.22
C ALA A 242 -10.08 -14.71 -14.72
N ASP A 243 -8.92 -14.68 -14.06
CA ASP A 243 -8.82 -14.94 -12.62
C ASP A 243 -9.60 -13.88 -11.81
N PHE A 244 -9.57 -12.61 -12.24
CA PHE A 244 -10.36 -11.54 -11.63
C PHE A 244 -11.85 -11.79 -11.78
N GLN A 245 -12.31 -12.06 -13.01
CA GLN A 245 -13.72 -12.32 -13.30
C GLN A 245 -14.23 -13.57 -12.54
N GLN A 246 -13.39 -14.60 -12.41
CA GLN A 246 -13.71 -15.79 -11.62
C GLN A 246 -13.93 -15.44 -10.14
N ALA A 247 -13.14 -14.53 -9.58
CA ALA A 247 -13.22 -14.18 -8.15
C ALA A 247 -14.35 -13.18 -7.83
N PHE A 248 -14.54 -12.16 -8.68
CA PHE A 248 -15.38 -11.01 -8.37
C PHE A 248 -16.66 -10.93 -9.21
N GLY A 249 -16.75 -11.71 -10.29
CA GLY A 249 -17.84 -11.65 -11.27
C GLY A 249 -17.55 -10.67 -12.41
N ASP A 250 -18.62 -10.19 -13.03
CA ASP A 250 -18.56 -9.25 -14.15
C ASP A 250 -17.87 -7.92 -13.73
N PRO A 251 -16.74 -7.54 -14.37
CA PRO A 251 -16.01 -6.31 -14.05
C PRO A 251 -16.86 -5.04 -14.19
N ASP A 252 -17.78 -4.98 -15.16
CA ASP A 252 -18.61 -3.79 -15.39
C ASP A 252 -19.63 -3.59 -14.26
N GLN A 253 -20.23 -4.68 -13.78
CA GLN A 253 -21.12 -4.67 -12.63
C GLN A 253 -20.37 -4.26 -11.36
N LEU A 254 -19.17 -4.83 -11.16
CA LEU A 254 -18.32 -4.47 -10.03
C LEU A 254 -17.93 -2.99 -10.09
N GLN A 255 -17.59 -2.46 -11.26
CA GLN A 255 -17.28 -1.05 -11.48
C GLN A 255 -18.44 -0.14 -11.08
N ALA A 256 -19.67 -0.48 -11.46
CA ALA A 256 -20.85 0.29 -11.09
C ALA A 256 -21.10 0.28 -9.57
N GLU A 257 -20.95 -0.87 -8.90
CA GLU A 257 -21.05 -0.96 -7.45
C GLU A 257 -19.96 -0.18 -6.72
N PHE A 258 -18.73 -0.31 -7.21
CA PHE A 258 -17.54 0.37 -6.73
C PHE A 258 -17.71 1.89 -6.80
N ARG A 259 -18.11 2.43 -7.97
CA ARG A 259 -18.34 3.87 -8.15
C ARG A 259 -19.37 4.42 -7.16
N ARG A 260 -20.54 3.76 -7.05
CA ARG A 260 -21.58 4.12 -6.07
C ARG A 260 -21.13 4.02 -4.62
N PHE A 261 -20.17 3.14 -4.32
CA PHE A 261 -19.59 3.05 -2.99
C PHE A 261 -18.69 4.25 -2.71
N ILE A 262 -17.76 4.56 -3.62
CA ILE A 262 -16.82 5.69 -3.46
C ILE A 262 -17.54 7.04 -3.45
N GLU A 263 -18.62 7.21 -4.22
CA GLU A 263 -19.46 8.43 -4.20
C GLU A 263 -20.10 8.70 -2.83
N ARG A 264 -20.31 7.67 -2.00
CA ARG A 264 -20.94 7.78 -0.68
C ARG A 264 -19.97 8.01 0.49
N LEU A 265 -18.66 7.95 0.25
CA LEU A 265 -17.63 8.21 1.27
C LEU A 265 -17.51 9.70 1.64
#